data_AF-A0A2N2IV42-F1
#
_entry.id   AF-A0A2N2IV42-F1
#
_cell.length_a   1.000
_cell.length_b   1.000
_cell.length_c   1.000
_cell.angle_alpha   90.00
_cell.angle_beta   90.00
_cell.angle_gamma   90.00
#
_symmetry.space_group_name_H-M   'P 1'
#
loop_
_entity.id
_entity.type
_entity.pdbx_description
1 polymer ?
#
loop_
_entity_poly.entity_id
_entity_poly.type
_entity_poly.pdbx_seq_one_letter_code
_entity_poly.pdbx_strand_id
1 'polypeptide(L)'
;MKNIRDLDIKGKKLLIRVDFNVPLDEQLNITDDIRIRGVLPTLNYALDENAKVIICSHLGRPKGERKPQFSLAPAAKRLSRLLNKEVVLAPDCIGPETKAIVEAMQPGSVVLLENLRFHAEEQQNDDGFASQLASLCDIYINDAFAVAHRAHASVVGVTQFVEQCAAGFLLQKEMDYFHRSVSNPMRPLVAIVGGAKVSSKLGALDNLMDRVDKMIIGGAMANT
;
A
#
# COMPACT_ATOMS: atom_id res chain seq x y z
N MET A 1 6.79 -15.15 -5.71
CA MET A 1 6.55 -13.70 -5.88
C MET A 1 7.92 -13.05 -6.01
N LYS A 2 8.16 -12.22 -7.04
CA LYS A 2 9.43 -11.46 -7.12
C LYS A 2 9.43 -10.37 -6.06
N ASN A 3 10.57 -10.12 -5.46
CA ASN A 3 10.82 -9.01 -4.55
C ASN A 3 11.51 -7.85 -5.28
N ILE A 4 11.40 -6.63 -4.75
CA ILE A 4 12.12 -5.45 -5.28
C ILE A 4 13.63 -5.69 -5.44
N ARG A 5 14.24 -6.56 -4.61
CA ARG A 5 15.65 -6.96 -4.73
C ARG A 5 15.99 -7.81 -5.96
N ASP A 6 14.99 -8.42 -6.58
CA ASP A 6 15.17 -9.30 -7.73
C ASP A 6 15.13 -8.53 -9.06
N LEU A 7 15.01 -7.20 -9.02
CA LEU A 7 14.85 -6.33 -10.18
C LEU A 7 16.02 -5.33 -10.30
N ASP A 8 16.41 -5.00 -11.53
CA ASP A 8 17.31 -3.87 -11.81
C ASP A 8 16.50 -2.57 -11.80
N ILE A 9 16.59 -1.84 -10.68
CA ILE A 9 15.82 -0.62 -10.43
C ILE A 9 16.65 0.67 -10.60
N LYS A 10 17.94 0.56 -10.90
CA LYS A 10 18.85 1.71 -10.87
C LYS A 10 18.48 2.76 -11.92
N GLY A 11 18.20 3.99 -11.47
CA GLY A 11 17.78 5.10 -12.34
C GLY A 11 16.39 4.96 -12.97
N LYS A 12 15.67 3.86 -12.71
CA LYS A 12 14.32 3.59 -13.22
C LYS A 12 13.27 4.36 -12.43
N LYS A 13 12.12 4.63 -13.07
CA LYS A 13 10.92 5.14 -12.41
C LYS A 13 10.15 3.99 -11.77
N LEU A 14 10.03 4.01 -10.44
CA LEU A 14 9.28 3.02 -9.69
C LEU A 14 7.96 3.61 -9.23
N LEU A 15 6.84 3.04 -9.66
CA LEU A 15 5.55 3.31 -9.04
C LEU A 15 5.36 2.35 -7.85
N ILE A 16 5.42 2.89 -6.63
CA ILE A 16 5.34 2.13 -5.39
C ILE A 16 3.97 2.36 -4.75
N ARG A 17 3.11 1.34 -4.79
CA ARG A 17 1.82 1.34 -4.11
C ARG A 17 2.02 1.09 -2.62
N VAL A 18 1.65 2.06 -1.79
CA VAL A 18 1.74 1.99 -0.32
C VAL A 18 0.37 2.21 0.32
N ASP A 19 0.28 1.95 1.63
CA ASP A 19 -0.90 2.25 2.45
C ASP A 19 -0.64 3.42 3.41
N PHE A 20 -0.79 4.65 2.94
CA PHE A 20 -0.79 5.86 3.77
C PHE A 20 -2.19 6.27 4.25
N ASN A 21 -3.12 5.33 4.39
CA ASN A 21 -4.39 5.60 5.06
C ASN A 21 -4.16 5.68 6.58
N VAL A 22 -3.61 6.80 7.03
CA VAL A 22 -3.27 7.12 8.42
C VAL A 22 -4.41 7.86 9.12
N PRO A 23 -4.59 7.68 10.44
CA PRO A 23 -5.55 8.47 11.19
C PRO A 23 -5.10 9.93 11.29
N LEU A 24 -6.06 10.84 11.14
CA LEU A 24 -5.87 12.28 11.28
C LEU A 24 -6.72 12.81 12.43
N ASP A 25 -6.24 13.84 13.13
CA ASP A 25 -7.03 14.63 14.07
C ASP A 25 -7.92 15.67 13.34
N GLU A 26 -8.70 16.44 14.11
CA GLU A 26 -9.58 17.49 13.58
C GLU A 26 -8.83 18.59 12.82
N GLN A 27 -7.54 18.78 13.11
CA GLN A 27 -6.66 19.74 12.45
C GLN A 27 -5.85 19.11 11.30
N LEU A 28 -6.20 17.88 10.90
CA LEU A 28 -5.56 17.10 9.83
C LEU A 28 -4.09 16.74 10.12
N ASN A 29 -3.67 16.69 11.39
CA ASN A 29 -2.37 16.14 11.77
C ASN A 29 -2.44 14.62 11.91
N ILE A 30 -1.36 13.96 11.51
CA ILE A 30 -1.23 12.51 11.65
C ILE A 30 -1.06 12.16 13.13
N THR A 31 -1.95 11.34 13.67
CA THR A 31 -1.90 10.88 15.07
C THR A 31 -1.14 9.56 15.23
N ASP A 32 -1.05 8.76 14.17
CA ASP A 32 -0.26 7.52 14.11
C ASP A 32 0.35 7.36 12.71
N ASP A 33 1.68 7.29 12.64
CA ASP A 33 2.44 7.19 11.41
C ASP A 33 3.08 5.80 11.18
N ILE A 34 2.67 4.76 11.93
CA ILE A 34 3.20 3.39 11.80
C ILE A 34 3.15 2.92 10.34
N ARG A 35 2.07 3.23 9.62
CA ARG A 35 1.94 2.83 8.20
C ARG A 35 2.97 3.51 7.29
N ILE A 36 3.30 4.78 7.56
CA ILE A 36 4.32 5.51 6.79
C ILE A 36 5.70 4.92 7.11
N ARG A 37 5.98 4.63 8.39
CA ARG A 37 7.26 4.01 8.80
C ARG A 37 7.42 2.60 8.25
N GLY A 38 6.33 1.85 8.12
CA GLY A 38 6.34 0.46 7.66
C GLY A 38 6.92 0.26 6.27
N VAL A 39 6.76 1.23 5.37
CA VAL A 39 7.27 1.16 3.98
C VAL A 39 8.63 1.82 3.79
N LEU A 40 9.17 2.49 4.82
CA LEU A 40 10.50 3.12 4.74
C LEU A 40 11.60 2.16 4.27
N PRO A 41 11.65 0.87 4.67
CA PRO A 41 12.65 -0.05 4.15
C PRO A 41 12.63 -0.16 2.61
N THR A 42 11.43 -0.20 2.01
CA THR A 42 11.28 -0.30 0.55
C THR A 42 11.69 1.00 -0.13
N LEU A 43 11.27 2.14 0.43
CA LEU A 43 11.59 3.46 -0.12
C LEU A 43 13.10 3.76 -0.02
N ASN A 44 13.72 3.49 1.12
CA ASN A 44 15.15 3.69 1.32
C ASN A 44 15.98 2.82 0.38
N TYR A 45 15.62 1.54 0.22
CA TYR A 45 16.31 0.68 -0.76
C TYR A 45 16.23 1.22 -2.19
N ALA A 46 15.04 1.66 -2.63
CA ALA A 46 14.89 2.27 -3.95
C ALA A 46 15.73 3.55 -4.11
N LEU A 47 15.82 4.36 -3.06
CA LEU A 47 16.63 5.58 -3.05
C LEU A 47 18.13 5.29 -3.02
N ASP A 48 18.57 4.29 -2.26
CA ASP A 48 19.97 3.85 -2.18
C ASP A 48 20.45 3.31 -3.52
N GLU A 49 19.58 2.61 -4.27
CA GLU A 49 19.81 2.19 -5.65
C GLU A 49 19.63 3.31 -6.68
N ASN A 50 19.43 4.55 -6.23
CA ASN A 50 19.30 5.75 -7.06
C ASN A 50 18.12 5.67 -8.06
N ALA A 51 17.03 5.02 -7.69
CA ALA A 51 15.78 4.99 -8.46
C ALA A 51 15.01 6.32 -8.32
N LYS A 52 14.07 6.55 -9.24
CA LYS A 52 13.11 7.66 -9.17
C LYS A 52 11.83 7.14 -8.53
N VAL A 53 11.50 7.58 -7.32
CA VAL A 53 10.45 6.98 -6.51
C VAL A 53 9.13 7.74 -6.66
N ILE A 54 8.12 7.10 -7.25
CA ILE A 54 6.77 7.62 -7.42
C ILE A 54 5.85 6.84 -6.47
N ILE A 55 5.31 7.48 -5.45
CA ILE A 55 4.51 6.83 -4.42
C ILE A 55 3.03 7.08 -4.74
N CYS A 56 2.21 6.03 -4.69
CA CYS A 56 0.77 6.18 -4.79
C CYS A 56 0.06 5.57 -3.58
N SER A 57 -0.90 6.31 -3.03
CA SER A 57 -1.65 5.91 -1.84
C SER A 57 -3.12 6.31 -1.92
N HIS A 58 -3.91 5.80 -0.98
CA HIS A 58 -5.24 6.32 -0.71
C HIS A 58 -5.31 6.86 0.72
N LEU A 59 -6.27 7.76 0.98
CA LEU A 59 -6.62 8.23 2.31
C LEU A 59 -8.14 8.30 2.45
N GLY A 60 -8.69 7.63 3.47
CA GLY A 60 -10.12 7.60 3.74
C GLY A 60 -10.96 7.07 2.57
N ARG A 61 -12.18 7.61 2.45
CA ARG A 61 -13.18 7.21 1.45
C ARG A 61 -13.86 8.45 0.84
N PRO A 62 -13.14 9.22 0.00
CA PRO A 62 -13.68 10.43 -0.64
C PRO A 62 -14.79 10.19 -1.66
N LYS A 63 -15.03 8.93 -2.09
CA LYS A 63 -16.05 8.54 -3.07
C LYS A 63 -15.89 9.21 -4.46
N GLY A 64 -14.65 9.38 -4.93
CA GLY A 64 -14.39 10.01 -6.23
C GLY A 64 -14.50 11.54 -6.22
N GLU A 65 -14.56 12.17 -5.04
CA GLU A 65 -14.63 13.63 -4.92
C GLU A 65 -13.36 14.18 -4.26
N ARG A 66 -12.78 15.22 -4.87
CA ARG A 66 -11.61 15.90 -4.30
C ARG A 66 -12.04 16.75 -3.09
N LYS A 67 -11.60 16.35 -1.90
CA LYS A 67 -11.85 17.06 -0.64
C LYS A 67 -10.54 17.29 0.11
N PRO A 68 -10.23 18.51 0.57
CA PRO A 68 -8.96 18.83 1.24
C PRO A 68 -8.63 17.91 2.43
N GLN A 69 -9.64 17.52 3.21
CA GLN A 69 -9.50 16.61 4.36
C GLN A 69 -9.01 15.19 4.01
N PHE A 70 -9.07 14.81 2.73
CA PHE A 70 -8.59 13.52 2.23
C PHE A 70 -7.34 13.67 1.35
N SER A 71 -6.71 14.85 1.30
CA SER A 71 -5.43 15.02 0.60
C SER A 71 -4.31 14.27 1.33
N LEU A 72 -3.33 13.78 0.56
CA LEU A 72 -2.12 13.17 1.07
C LEU A 72 -1.04 14.18 1.48
N ALA A 73 -1.32 15.49 1.47
CA ALA A 73 -0.37 16.52 1.90
C ALA A 73 0.20 16.31 3.31
N PRO A 74 -0.58 15.90 4.34
CA PRO A 74 0.00 15.58 5.65
C PRO A 74 0.99 14.40 5.59
N ALA A 75 0.69 13.38 4.77
CA ALA A 75 1.57 12.23 4.57
C ALA A 75 2.86 12.63 3.82
N ALA A 76 2.78 13.48 2.79
CA ALA A 76 3.96 14.02 2.11
C ALA A 76 4.90 14.73 3.09
N LYS A 77 4.36 15.63 3.92
CA LYS A 77 5.13 16.37 4.93
C LYS A 77 5.76 15.45 5.97
N ARG A 78 5.04 14.42 6.43
CA ARG A 78 5.58 13.46 7.39
C ARG A 78 6.66 12.58 6.77
N LEU A 79 6.43 12.08 5.56
CA LEU A 79 7.40 11.27 4.85
C LEU A 79 8.69 12.05 4.57
N SER A 80 8.58 13.32 4.17
CA SER A 80 9.73 14.20 3.95
C SER A 80 10.62 14.31 5.20
N ARG A 81 10.02 14.45 6.39
CA ARG A 81 10.76 14.44 7.66
C ARG A 81 11.42 13.10 7.95
N LEU A 82 10.75 11.99 7.67
CA LEU A 82 11.26 10.64 7.93
C LEU A 82 12.40 10.25 6.99
N LEU A 83 12.35 10.69 5.73
CA LEU A 83 13.39 10.47 4.73
C LEU A 83 14.53 11.50 4.81
N ASN A 84 14.36 12.58 5.59
CA ASN A 84 15.24 13.75 5.57
C ASN A 84 15.51 14.25 4.14
N LYS A 85 14.45 14.29 3.32
CA LYS A 85 14.49 14.60 1.89
C LYS A 85 13.19 15.27 1.48
N GLU A 86 13.24 16.13 0.48
CA GLU A 86 12.03 16.70 -0.10
C GLU A 86 11.17 15.61 -0.74
N VAL A 87 9.86 15.65 -0.45
CA VAL A 87 8.85 14.81 -1.09
C VAL A 87 7.87 15.73 -1.77
N VAL A 88 7.88 15.74 -3.10
CA VAL A 88 6.99 16.59 -3.89
C VAL A 88 5.61 15.93 -3.93
N LEU A 89 4.57 16.63 -3.48
CA LEU A 89 3.19 16.19 -3.70
C LEU A 89 2.74 16.65 -5.09
N ALA A 90 2.40 15.69 -5.96
CA ALA A 90 1.79 16.01 -7.25
C ALA A 90 0.37 16.54 -7.06
N PRO A 91 -0.12 17.42 -7.94
CA PRO A 91 -1.45 18.02 -7.82
C PRO A 91 -2.58 17.00 -8.02
N ASP A 92 -2.29 15.89 -8.69
CA ASP A 92 -3.18 14.76 -8.92
C ASP A 92 -2.37 13.44 -8.97
N CYS A 93 -3.02 12.29 -9.19
CA CYS A 93 -2.36 11.00 -9.43
C CYS A 93 -2.21 10.63 -10.91
N ILE A 94 -2.91 11.33 -11.80
CA ILE A 94 -2.83 11.17 -13.26
C ILE A 94 -2.85 12.54 -13.94
N GLY A 95 -2.88 12.57 -15.28
CA GLY A 95 -2.98 13.80 -16.05
C GLY A 95 -1.64 14.45 -16.43
N PRO A 96 -1.68 15.49 -17.29
CA PRO A 96 -0.49 16.04 -17.94
C PRO A 96 0.50 16.70 -16.97
N GLU A 97 0.01 17.40 -15.94
CA GLU A 97 0.86 18.07 -14.96
C GLU A 97 1.62 17.06 -14.09
N THR A 98 0.93 16.02 -13.61
CA THR A 98 1.53 14.89 -12.88
C THR A 98 2.59 14.19 -13.73
N LYS A 99 2.30 13.95 -15.02
CA LYS A 99 3.23 13.33 -15.95
C LYS A 99 4.48 14.20 -16.16
N ALA A 100 4.32 15.51 -16.33
CA ALA A 100 5.44 16.43 -16.47
C ALA A 100 6.35 16.45 -15.24
N ILE A 101 5.76 16.42 -14.02
CA ILE A 101 6.52 16.32 -12.77
C ILE A 101 7.33 15.02 -12.72
N VAL A 102 6.71 13.90 -13.09
CA VAL A 102 7.36 12.58 -13.12
C VAL A 102 8.48 12.51 -14.16
N GLU A 103 8.29 13.10 -15.34
CA GLU A 103 9.30 13.15 -16.41
C GLU A 103 10.52 13.99 -16.02
N ALA A 104 10.30 15.08 -15.26
CA ALA A 104 11.37 15.95 -14.76
C ALA A 104 12.16 15.35 -13.57
N MET A 105 11.73 14.22 -13.01
CA MET A 105 12.38 13.60 -11.85
C MET A 105 13.84 13.28 -12.11
N GLN A 106 14.70 13.69 -11.17
CA GLN A 106 16.10 13.26 -11.11
C GLN A 106 16.22 11.95 -10.32
N PRO A 107 17.21 11.10 -10.63
CA PRO A 107 17.53 9.93 -9.81
C PRO A 107 17.62 10.28 -8.31
N GLY A 108 17.03 9.44 -7.45
CA GLY A 108 16.99 9.67 -6.00
C GLY A 108 15.97 10.72 -5.53
N SER A 109 15.08 11.20 -6.41
CA SER A 109 13.94 12.05 -6.03
C SER A 109 12.71 11.23 -5.64
N VAL A 110 11.81 11.86 -4.88
CA VAL A 110 10.56 11.26 -4.41
C VAL A 110 9.39 12.16 -4.78
N VAL A 111 8.40 11.60 -5.47
CA VAL A 111 7.11 12.22 -5.75
C VAL A 111 6.02 11.38 -5.07
N LEU A 112 5.14 12.02 -4.32
CA LEU A 112 3.89 11.43 -3.83
C LEU A 112 2.75 11.90 -4.72
N LEU A 113 2.06 10.96 -5.35
CA LEU A 113 0.81 11.23 -6.08
C LEU A 113 -0.29 11.61 -5.09
N GLU A 114 -1.25 12.41 -5.54
CA GLU A 114 -2.43 12.72 -4.74
C GLU A 114 -3.33 11.48 -4.54
N ASN A 115 -4.31 11.57 -3.64
CA ASN A 115 -5.15 10.45 -3.22
C ASN A 115 -5.85 9.75 -4.40
N LEU A 116 -5.48 8.49 -4.63
CA LEU A 116 -6.02 7.64 -5.69
C LEU A 116 -7.56 7.58 -5.70
N ARG A 117 -8.20 7.67 -4.52
CA ARG A 117 -9.67 7.59 -4.41
C ARG A 117 -10.40 8.89 -4.73
N PHE A 118 -9.68 9.96 -5.07
CA PHE A 118 -10.30 11.12 -5.73
C PHE A 118 -10.82 10.78 -7.13
N HIS A 119 -10.37 9.67 -7.70
CA HIS A 119 -10.91 9.08 -8.92
C HIS A 119 -11.76 7.87 -8.54
N ALA A 120 -13.01 7.82 -8.99
CA ALA A 120 -13.92 6.69 -8.71
C ALA A 120 -13.43 5.40 -9.39
N GLU A 121 -12.75 5.58 -10.52
CA GLU A 121 -12.06 4.63 -11.38
C GLU A 121 -11.12 3.70 -10.59
N GLU A 122 -10.46 4.21 -9.55
CA GLU A 122 -9.59 3.42 -8.66
C GLU A 122 -10.33 2.24 -8.03
N GLN A 123 -11.56 2.46 -7.55
CA GLN A 123 -12.34 1.41 -6.89
C GLN A 123 -13.10 0.54 -7.89
N GLN A 124 -13.27 1.01 -9.12
CA GLN A 124 -13.90 0.27 -10.22
C GLN A 124 -12.90 -0.63 -10.95
N ASN A 125 -11.60 -0.55 -10.61
CA ASN A 125 -10.53 -1.22 -11.33
C ASN A 125 -10.55 -0.88 -12.82
N ASP A 126 -10.75 0.39 -13.13
CA ASP A 126 -10.82 0.87 -14.50
C ASP A 126 -9.47 0.76 -15.22
N ASP A 127 -9.50 0.20 -16.43
CA ASP A 127 -8.32 -0.05 -17.26
C ASP A 127 -7.66 1.25 -17.75
N GLY A 128 -8.46 2.28 -18.06
CA GLY A 128 -7.95 3.57 -18.51
C GLY A 128 -7.17 4.28 -17.41
N PHE A 129 -7.68 4.25 -16.19
CA PHE A 129 -7.00 4.78 -15.01
C PHE A 129 -5.76 3.97 -14.65
N ALA A 130 -5.85 2.64 -14.66
CA ALA A 130 -4.71 1.75 -14.44
C ALA A 130 -3.58 1.97 -15.45
N SER A 131 -3.92 2.11 -16.74
CA SER A 131 -2.96 2.38 -17.82
C SER A 131 -2.27 3.74 -17.65
N GLN A 132 -3.02 4.77 -17.25
CA GLN A 132 -2.43 6.09 -16.94
C GLN A 132 -1.44 6.02 -15.78
N LEU A 133 -1.77 5.30 -14.70
CA LEU A 133 -0.82 5.10 -13.59
C LEU A 133 0.43 4.34 -14.05
N ALA A 134 0.26 3.25 -14.81
CA ALA A 134 1.37 2.46 -15.33
C ALA A 134 2.30 3.29 -16.23
N SER A 135 1.75 4.20 -17.03
CA SER A 135 2.53 5.07 -17.93
C SER A 135 3.54 5.98 -17.21
N LEU A 136 3.38 6.19 -15.90
CA LEU A 136 4.29 7.00 -15.09
C LEU A 136 5.61 6.26 -14.79
N CYS A 137 5.64 4.93 -14.81
CA CYS A 137 6.76 4.13 -14.31
C CYS A 137 7.29 3.11 -15.31
N ASP A 138 8.50 2.64 -15.03
CA ASP A 138 9.12 1.52 -15.75
C ASP A 138 8.84 0.18 -15.02
N ILE A 139 8.70 0.25 -13.68
CA ILE A 139 8.49 -0.92 -12.81
C ILE A 139 7.45 -0.55 -11.74
N TYR A 140 6.55 -1.49 -11.47
CA TYR A 140 5.57 -1.38 -10.40
C TYR A 140 5.98 -2.18 -9.17
N ILE A 141 5.89 -1.57 -8.00
CA ILE A 141 6.14 -2.23 -6.71
C ILE A 141 4.87 -2.16 -5.87
N ASN A 142 4.35 -3.30 -5.43
CA ASN A 142 3.26 -3.32 -4.44
C ASN A 142 3.83 -3.54 -3.04
N ASP A 143 3.66 -2.56 -2.17
CA ASP A 143 4.05 -2.62 -0.75
C ASP A 143 2.85 -2.35 0.19
N ALA A 144 1.63 -2.56 -0.31
CA ALA A 144 0.38 -2.23 0.38
C ALA A 144 -0.47 -3.48 0.68
N PHE A 145 0.02 -4.35 1.58
CA PHE A 145 -0.68 -5.58 1.94
C PHE A 145 -2.13 -5.36 2.40
N ALA A 146 -2.39 -4.31 3.18
CA ALA A 146 -3.71 -4.00 3.71
C ALA A 146 -4.79 -3.79 2.63
N VAL A 147 -4.42 -3.48 1.38
CA VAL A 147 -5.34 -3.34 0.25
C VAL A 147 -5.20 -4.43 -0.80
N ALA A 148 -4.27 -5.38 -0.63
CA ALA A 148 -4.02 -6.46 -1.58
C ALA A 148 -5.23 -7.41 -1.75
N HIS A 149 -6.17 -7.42 -0.80
CA HIS A 149 -7.42 -8.17 -0.88
C HIS A 149 -8.48 -7.53 -1.79
N ARG A 150 -8.20 -6.37 -2.40
CA ARG A 150 -9.14 -5.62 -3.24
C ARG A 150 -8.65 -5.58 -4.68
N ALA A 151 -9.55 -5.86 -5.61
CA ALA A 151 -9.34 -5.63 -7.04
C ALA A 151 -9.55 -4.14 -7.35
N HIS A 152 -8.57 -3.32 -7.00
CA HIS A 152 -8.53 -1.89 -7.34
C HIS A 152 -7.51 -1.63 -8.46
N ALA A 153 -7.67 -0.53 -9.19
CA ALA A 153 -6.81 -0.20 -10.33
C ALA A 153 -5.34 -0.11 -9.92
N SER A 154 -5.01 0.60 -8.84
CA SER A 154 -3.64 0.73 -8.33
C SER A 154 -3.01 -0.53 -7.71
N VAL A 155 -3.76 -1.63 -7.62
CA VAL A 155 -3.33 -2.90 -7.00
C VAL A 155 -3.29 -4.03 -8.03
N VAL A 156 -4.37 -4.19 -8.81
CA VAL A 156 -4.54 -5.27 -9.78
C VAL A 156 -4.45 -4.71 -11.20
N GLY A 157 -5.29 -3.75 -11.58
CA GLY A 157 -5.35 -3.24 -12.96
C GLY A 157 -3.99 -2.76 -13.49
N VAL A 158 -3.25 -2.00 -12.70
CA VAL A 158 -1.93 -1.44 -13.08
C VAL A 158 -0.93 -2.51 -13.49
N THR A 159 -1.02 -3.72 -12.91
CA THR A 159 -0.10 -4.83 -13.19
C THR A 159 -0.25 -5.39 -14.60
N GLN A 160 -1.36 -5.10 -15.29
CA GLN A 160 -1.60 -5.52 -16.67
C GLN A 160 -0.89 -4.62 -17.68
N PHE A 161 -0.49 -3.41 -17.27
CA PHE A 161 0.07 -2.38 -18.14
C PHE A 161 1.56 -2.13 -17.88
N VAL A 162 2.19 -2.90 -16.98
CA VAL A 162 3.63 -2.84 -16.72
C VAL A 162 4.30 -4.17 -17.07
N GLU A 163 5.53 -4.11 -17.57
CA GLU A 163 6.28 -5.33 -17.89
C GLU A 163 6.82 -6.04 -16.65
N GLN A 164 7.16 -5.26 -15.61
CA GLN A 164 7.78 -5.77 -14.39
C GLN A 164 7.03 -5.31 -13.15
N CYS A 165 6.65 -6.28 -12.33
CA CYS A 165 6.08 -6.06 -11.02
C CYS A 165 6.79 -6.88 -9.95
N ALA A 166 6.89 -6.32 -8.75
CA ALA A 166 7.42 -7.02 -7.58
C ALA A 166 6.75 -6.56 -6.29
N ALA A 167 6.94 -7.35 -5.23
CA ALA A 167 6.57 -6.95 -3.88
C ALA A 167 7.66 -6.09 -3.25
N GLY A 168 7.24 -5.06 -2.51
CA GLY A 168 8.10 -4.39 -1.55
C GLY A 168 8.35 -5.26 -0.31
N PHE A 169 9.15 -4.75 0.62
CA PHE A 169 9.54 -5.52 1.81
C PHE A 169 8.41 -5.71 2.81
N LEU A 170 7.49 -4.76 2.96
CA LEU A 170 6.34 -4.90 3.84
C LEU A 170 5.43 -6.00 3.30
N LEU A 171 5.06 -5.93 2.02
CA LEU A 171 4.19 -6.95 1.42
C LEU A 171 4.82 -8.35 1.50
N GLN A 172 6.11 -8.47 1.18
CA GLN A 172 6.83 -9.75 1.31
C GLN A 172 6.80 -10.27 2.74
N LYS A 173 7.11 -9.42 3.72
CA LYS A 173 7.12 -9.79 5.14
C LYS A 173 5.75 -10.29 5.61
N GLU A 174 4.67 -9.60 5.24
CA GLU A 174 3.29 -10.03 5.55
C GLU A 174 2.96 -11.38 4.93
N MET A 175 3.38 -11.63 3.69
CA MET A 175 3.24 -12.93 3.03
C MET A 175 4.06 -14.04 3.66
N ASP A 176 5.28 -13.75 4.08
CA ASP A 176 6.11 -14.72 4.79
C ASP A 176 5.50 -15.09 6.15
N TYR A 177 4.99 -14.10 6.91
CA TYR A 177 4.29 -14.36 8.16
C TYR A 177 3.01 -15.16 7.95
N PHE A 178 2.19 -14.80 6.96
CA PHE A 178 0.97 -15.54 6.65
C PHE A 178 1.29 -16.99 6.26
N HIS A 179 2.26 -17.20 5.37
CA HIS A 179 2.69 -18.53 4.94
C HIS A 179 3.19 -19.37 6.13
N ARG A 180 4.06 -18.81 6.96
CA ARG A 180 4.57 -19.48 8.18
C ARG A 180 3.50 -19.73 9.23
N SER A 181 2.47 -18.90 9.33
CA SER A 181 1.47 -19.03 10.40
C SER A 181 0.29 -19.90 10.01
N VAL A 182 -0.01 -20.02 8.71
CA VAL A 182 -1.24 -20.67 8.23
C VAL A 182 -0.95 -21.84 7.27
N SER A 183 0.08 -21.74 6.44
CA SER A 183 0.38 -22.78 5.43
C SER A 183 1.37 -23.82 5.93
N ASN A 184 2.40 -23.42 6.68
CA ASN A 184 3.38 -24.32 7.28
C ASN A 184 3.73 -23.90 8.72
N PRO A 185 2.78 -23.99 9.67
CA PRO A 185 2.98 -23.55 11.04
C PRO A 185 3.92 -24.46 11.84
N MET A 186 4.73 -23.84 12.69
CA MET A 186 5.32 -24.57 13.81
C MET A 186 4.20 -25.02 14.74
N ARG A 187 4.20 -26.32 15.07
CA ARG A 187 3.18 -26.91 15.94
C ARG A 187 3.68 -27.02 17.39
N PRO A 188 2.81 -26.85 18.39
CA PRO A 188 1.37 -26.62 18.27
C PRO A 188 1.00 -25.19 17.82
N LEU A 189 0.16 -25.07 16.79
CA LEU A 189 -0.43 -23.81 16.31
C LEU A 189 -1.69 -23.49 17.12
N VAL A 190 -1.70 -22.32 17.76
CA VAL A 190 -2.83 -21.85 18.54
C VAL A 190 -3.40 -20.58 17.91
N ALA A 191 -4.68 -20.58 17.53
CA ALA A 191 -5.41 -19.37 17.14
C ALA A 191 -6.13 -18.76 18.33
N ILE A 192 -5.90 -17.47 18.58
CA ILE A 192 -6.61 -16.70 19.61
C ILE A 192 -7.54 -15.72 18.89
N VAL A 193 -8.84 -15.90 19.05
CA VAL A 193 -9.87 -15.09 18.36
C VAL A 193 -10.77 -14.42 19.38
N GLY A 194 -10.71 -13.09 19.43
CA GLY A 194 -11.62 -12.28 20.25
C GLY A 194 -12.50 -11.36 19.39
N GLY A 195 -13.36 -10.55 19.99
CA GLY A 195 -14.12 -9.51 19.29
C GLY A 195 -15.59 -9.40 19.73
N ALA A 196 -16.32 -8.46 19.14
CA ALA A 196 -17.70 -8.14 19.52
C ALA A 196 -18.76 -8.96 18.77
N LYS A 197 -18.51 -9.35 17.51
CA LYS A 197 -19.49 -10.04 16.65
C LYS A 197 -18.87 -11.32 16.07
N VAL A 198 -19.49 -12.47 16.31
CA VAL A 198 -19.10 -13.76 15.71
C VAL A 198 -19.28 -13.73 14.20
N SER A 199 -20.39 -13.17 13.72
CA SER A 199 -20.78 -13.23 12.30
C SER A 199 -19.77 -12.62 11.33
N SER A 200 -18.99 -11.63 11.75
CA SER A 200 -17.93 -11.05 10.92
C SER A 200 -16.67 -11.91 10.82
N LYS A 201 -16.60 -13.02 11.56
CA LYS A 201 -15.40 -13.86 11.71
C LYS A 201 -15.62 -15.33 11.36
N LEU A 202 -16.86 -15.75 11.12
CA LEU A 202 -17.19 -17.16 10.82
C LEU A 202 -16.34 -17.73 9.68
N GLY A 203 -16.29 -17.07 8.52
CA GLY A 203 -15.49 -17.57 7.40
C GLY A 203 -13.98 -17.66 7.69
N ALA A 204 -13.44 -16.81 8.56
CA ALA A 204 -12.04 -16.89 8.98
C ALA A 204 -11.82 -18.05 9.97
N LEU A 205 -12.78 -18.27 10.89
CA LEU A 205 -12.76 -19.39 11.81
C LEU A 205 -12.86 -20.72 11.06
N ASP A 206 -13.80 -20.85 10.13
CA ASP A 206 -13.98 -22.05 9.32
C ASP A 206 -12.70 -22.44 8.58
N ASN A 207 -12.01 -21.47 7.97
CA ASN A 207 -10.74 -21.72 7.30
C ASN A 207 -9.58 -22.10 8.25
N LEU A 208 -9.64 -21.68 9.51
CA LEU A 208 -8.61 -21.96 10.50
C LEU A 208 -8.84 -23.26 11.27
N MET A 209 -10.08 -23.75 11.37
CA MET A 209 -10.42 -24.98 12.11
C MET A 209 -9.60 -26.18 11.64
N ASP A 210 -9.41 -26.32 10.32
CA ASP A 210 -8.65 -27.44 9.75
C ASP A 210 -7.12 -27.29 9.87
N ARG A 211 -6.64 -26.17 10.42
CA ARG A 211 -5.20 -25.82 10.40
C ARG A 211 -4.58 -25.75 11.80
N VAL A 212 -5.35 -25.32 12.80
CA VAL A 212 -4.85 -25.06 14.16
C VAL A 212 -4.93 -26.31 15.04
N ASP A 213 -4.01 -26.46 15.99
CA ASP A 213 -4.06 -27.52 17.01
C ASP A 213 -4.98 -27.14 18.17
N LYS A 214 -5.08 -25.84 18.45
CA LYS A 214 -5.96 -25.28 19.49
C LYS A 214 -6.57 -23.97 19.02
N MET A 215 -7.80 -23.73 19.43
CA MET A 215 -8.49 -22.46 19.22
C MET A 215 -8.98 -21.92 20.55
N ILE A 216 -8.63 -20.68 20.87
CA ILE A 216 -9.03 -19.97 22.07
C ILE A 216 -9.97 -18.83 21.63
N ILE A 217 -11.23 -18.91 22.06
CA ILE A 217 -12.24 -17.89 21.75
C ILE A 217 -12.46 -17.03 22.99
N GLY A 218 -12.42 -15.71 22.83
CA GLY A 218 -12.64 -14.73 23.90
C GLY A 218 -13.46 -13.53 23.47
N GLY A 219 -13.59 -12.53 24.34
CA GLY A 219 -14.41 -11.34 24.09
C GLY A 219 -15.92 -11.63 24.07
N ALA A 220 -16.73 -10.65 23.65
CA ALA A 220 -18.20 -10.79 23.69
C ALA A 220 -18.71 -11.93 22.78
N MET A 221 -17.96 -12.28 21.74
CA MET A 221 -18.28 -13.39 20.84
C MET A 221 -18.21 -14.78 21.51
N ALA A 222 -17.50 -14.92 22.64
CA ALA A 222 -17.48 -16.17 23.41
C ALA A 222 -18.80 -16.43 24.16
N ASN A 223 -19.64 -15.41 24.31
CA ASN A 223 -20.93 -15.49 25.01
C ASN A 223 -22.12 -15.71 24.04
N THR A 224 -21.83 -15.99 22.76
CA THR A 224 -22.82 -16.24 21.69
C THR A 224 -22.91 -17.74 21.42
#